data_AF-A0A1H2SPB9-F1
#
_entry.id   AF-A0A1H2SPB9-F1
#
_cell.length_a   1.000
_cell.length_b   1.000
_cell.length_c   1.000
_cell.angle_alpha   90.00
_cell.angle_beta   90.00
_cell.angle_gamma   90.00
#
_symmetry.space_group_name_H-M   'P 1'
#
loop_
_entity.id
_entity.type
_entity.pdbx_description
1 polymer ?
#
loop_
_entity_poly.entity_id
_entity_poly.type
_entity_poly.pdbx_seq_one_letter_code
_entity_poly.pdbx_strand_id
1 'polypeptide(L)'
;MKKLVATITLFTLLVTTIFAQEKPKQEFEIKVITSVESIVPSGLGRSRIISSNNEIDYKQFTSSQTAENNTRNKSKRKDIRTKGFEETKLLNFYNIAGIRFQNIASNDALISSKLTAMLSEGWDLLFVTSAVESDAGVKDDNGIFITRYIFKRRLN
;
A
#
# COMPACT_ATOMS: atom_id res chain seq x y z
N MET A 1 -26.31 -6.29 57.24
CA MET A 1 -26.62 -5.48 56.03
C MET A 1 -25.42 -4.71 55.51
N LYS A 2 -24.76 -3.84 56.29
CA LYS A 2 -23.59 -3.04 55.83
C LYS A 2 -22.44 -3.88 55.22
N LYS A 3 -22.10 -5.02 55.84
CA LYS A 3 -21.07 -5.94 55.31
C LYS A 3 -21.46 -6.56 53.97
N LEU A 4 -22.72 -6.98 53.82
CA LEU A 4 -23.25 -7.56 52.58
C LEU A 4 -23.24 -6.54 51.43
N VAL A 5 -23.64 -5.30 51.71
CA VAL A 5 -23.60 -4.20 50.73
C VAL A 5 -22.15 -3.93 50.30
N ALA A 6 -21.21 -3.85 51.24
CA ALA A 6 -19.79 -3.65 50.93
C ALA A 6 -19.20 -4.80 50.07
N THR A 7 -19.58 -6.05 50.34
CA THR A 7 -19.13 -7.20 49.54
C THR A 7 -19.72 -7.19 48.13
N ILE A 8 -21.00 -6.84 47.98
CA ILE A 8 -21.64 -6.71 46.68
C ILE A 8 -21.00 -5.57 45.87
N THR A 9 -20.74 -4.42 46.49
CA THR A 9 -20.07 -3.29 45.82
C THR A 9 -18.63 -3.61 45.41
N LEU A 10 -17.89 -4.36 46.24
CA LEU A 10 -16.53 -4.78 45.90
C LEU A 10 -16.55 -5.79 44.74
N PHE A 11 -17.52 -6.71 44.72
CA PHE A 11 -17.69 -7.68 43.65
C PHE A 11 -18.09 -7.01 42.33
N THR A 12 -19.02 -6.05 42.35
CA THR A 12 -19.38 -5.30 41.14
C THR A 12 -18.23 -4.45 40.62
N LEU A 13 -17.43 -3.83 41.49
CA LEU A 13 -16.23 -3.09 41.09
C LEU A 13 -15.19 -4.02 40.43
N LEU A 14 -15.02 -5.23 40.95
CA LEU A 14 -14.11 -6.25 40.39
C LEU A 14 -14.59 -6.81 39.05
N VAL A 15 -15.91 -6.92 38.85
CA VAL A 15 -16.49 -7.37 37.56
C VAL A 15 -16.35 -6.27 36.49
N THR A 16 -16.44 -4.98 36.86
CA THR A 16 -16.30 -3.88 35.89
C THR A 16 -14.88 -3.74 35.31
N THR A 17 -13.84 -4.22 35.98
CA THR A 17 -12.46 -4.19 35.45
C THR A 17 -12.18 -5.32 34.44
N ILE A 18 -12.95 -6.42 34.48
CA ILE A 18 -12.83 -7.54 33.52
C ILE A 18 -13.41 -7.17 32.15
N PHE A 19 -14.38 -6.25 32.11
CA PHE A 19 -14.93 -5.69 30.87
C PHE A 19 -14.22 -4.40 30.41
N ALA A 20 -13.05 -4.07 30.97
CA ALA A 20 -12.23 -2.99 30.46
C ALA A 20 -11.88 -3.29 29.00
N GLN A 21 -12.36 -2.43 28.10
CA GLN A 21 -12.29 -2.58 26.65
C GLN A 21 -10.91 -3.00 26.17
N GLU A 22 -10.78 -4.24 25.68
CA GLU A 22 -9.68 -4.60 24.80
C GLU A 22 -9.77 -3.67 23.59
N LYS A 23 -8.87 -2.69 23.50
CA LYS A 23 -8.68 -1.96 22.25
C LYS A 23 -8.31 -3.02 21.21
N PRO A 24 -8.93 -3.06 20.03
CA PRO A 24 -8.47 -3.97 18.98
C PRO A 24 -7.00 -3.62 18.72
N LYS A 25 -6.09 -4.51 19.15
CA LYS A 25 -4.68 -4.40 18.78
C LYS A 25 -4.68 -4.51 17.27
N GLN A 26 -4.06 -3.55 16.58
CA GLN A 26 -3.91 -3.64 15.14
C GLN A 26 -3.17 -4.96 14.86
N GLU A 27 -3.88 -5.93 14.27
CA GLU A 27 -3.38 -7.29 14.14
C GLU A 27 -2.51 -7.45 12.90
N PHE A 28 -2.73 -6.60 11.89
CA PHE A 28 -2.01 -6.66 10.62
C PHE A 28 -1.49 -5.29 10.19
N GLU A 29 -0.33 -5.29 9.56
CA GLU A 29 0.16 -4.20 8.72
C GLU A 29 -0.05 -4.53 7.24
N ILE A 30 -0.20 -3.49 6.43
CA ILE A 30 -0.44 -3.58 4.99
C ILE A 30 0.72 -2.93 4.24
N LYS A 31 1.20 -3.60 3.20
CA LYS A 31 2.21 -3.05 2.29
C LYS A 31 1.74 -3.17 0.84
N VAL A 32 2.01 -2.12 0.07
CA VAL A 32 1.71 -2.07 -1.36
C VAL A 32 3.03 -2.07 -2.12
N ILE A 33 3.18 -3.02 -3.04
CA ILE A 33 4.24 -3.02 -4.05
C ILE A 33 3.59 -2.70 -5.39
N THR A 34 4.22 -1.81 -6.16
CA THR A 34 3.68 -1.38 -7.46
C THR A 34 4.67 -1.70 -8.57
N SER A 35 4.27 -2.41 -9.62
CA SER A 35 4.98 -2.39 -10.89
C SER A 35 4.35 -1.35 -11.81
N VAL A 36 5.19 -0.58 -12.49
CA VAL A 36 4.81 0.36 -13.55
C VAL A 36 5.59 -0.07 -14.79
N GLU A 37 4.88 -0.43 -15.85
CA GLU A 37 5.45 -0.90 -17.10
C GLU A 37 5.02 0.01 -18.24
N SER A 38 6.01 0.58 -18.91
CA SER A 38 5.83 1.63 -19.89
C SER A 38 5.73 1.06 -21.29
N ILE A 39 4.69 1.49 -21.99
CA ILE A 39 4.45 1.33 -23.42
C ILE A 39 4.86 2.65 -24.07
N VAL A 40 6.16 2.95 -24.06
CA VAL A 40 6.67 4.12 -24.79
C VAL A 40 7.39 3.62 -26.03
N PRO A 41 7.05 4.12 -27.23
CA PRO A 41 7.70 3.69 -28.46
C PRO A 41 9.18 4.00 -28.41
N SER A 42 9.95 3.25 -29.18
CA SER A 42 11.42 3.35 -29.18
C SER A 42 12.09 2.96 -27.85
N GLY A 43 11.34 2.45 -26.87
CA GLY A 43 11.89 1.87 -25.64
C GLY A 43 12.48 2.89 -24.66
N LEU A 44 12.05 4.15 -24.70
CA LEU A 44 12.47 5.21 -23.76
C LEU A 44 11.76 5.14 -22.40
N GLY A 45 10.81 4.22 -22.24
CA GLY A 45 10.07 3.99 -21.01
C GLY A 45 10.98 3.66 -19.81
N ARG A 46 10.52 4.04 -18.61
CA ARG A 46 11.21 3.78 -17.34
C ARG A 46 10.40 2.85 -16.47
N SER A 47 10.25 1.62 -16.93
CA SER A 47 9.49 0.59 -16.22
C SER A 47 10.19 0.19 -14.90
N ARG A 48 9.46 0.11 -13.79
CA ARG A 48 9.99 -0.13 -12.43
C ARG A 48 9.05 -0.94 -11.55
N ILE A 49 9.60 -1.69 -10.60
CA ILE A 49 8.91 -2.09 -9.37
C ILE A 49 9.31 -1.11 -8.27
N ILE A 50 8.33 -0.59 -7.54
CA ILE A 50 8.51 0.38 -6.45
C ILE A 50 7.89 -0.18 -5.16
N SER A 51 8.63 -0.08 -4.05
CA SER A 51 8.11 -0.34 -2.72
C SER A 51 8.66 0.66 -1.69
N SER A 52 7.78 1.26 -0.89
CA SER A 52 8.19 2.18 0.18
C SER A 52 8.74 1.43 1.39
N ASN A 53 9.80 1.94 1.99
CA ASN A 53 10.32 1.47 3.27
C ASN A 53 9.93 2.38 4.44
N ASN A 54 9.28 3.51 4.15
CA ASN A 54 8.85 4.46 5.16
C ASN A 54 7.34 4.34 5.40
N GLU A 55 6.96 4.50 6.67
CA GLU A 55 5.58 4.66 7.11
C GLU A 55 5.24 6.16 7.15
N ILE A 56 4.08 6.52 6.60
CA ILE A 56 3.55 7.89 6.61
C ILE A 56 2.15 7.84 7.20
N ASP A 57 1.92 8.57 8.29
CA ASP A 57 0.58 8.67 8.89
C ASP A 57 -0.32 9.55 8.03
N TYR A 58 -1.32 8.92 7.40
CA TYR A 58 -2.30 9.60 6.56
C TYR A 58 -3.04 10.74 7.28
N LYS A 59 -3.16 10.68 8.62
CA LYS A 59 -3.84 11.70 9.43
C LYS A 59 -3.17 13.06 9.34
N GLN A 60 -1.84 13.11 9.18
CA GLN A 60 -1.09 14.36 8.99
C GLN A 60 -1.51 15.10 7.71
N PHE A 61 -2.04 14.38 6.73
CA PHE A 61 -2.41 14.87 5.40
C PHE A 61 -3.93 14.87 5.16
N THR A 62 -4.71 14.52 6.18
CA THR A 62 -6.18 14.46 6.12
C THR A 62 -6.79 15.63 6.88
N SER A 63 -7.95 16.12 6.44
CA SER A 63 -8.79 17.07 7.19
C SER A 63 -10.19 16.50 7.30
N SER A 64 -10.74 16.42 8.51
CA SER A 64 -12.16 16.12 8.73
C SER A 64 -12.97 17.40 8.58
N GLN A 65 -14.06 17.34 7.81
CA GLN A 65 -14.98 18.46 7.67
C GLN A 65 -16.25 18.23 8.48
N THR A 66 -16.67 19.23 9.25
CA THR A 66 -17.93 19.29 9.99
C THR A 66 -18.72 20.55 9.59
N ALA A 67 -19.92 20.73 10.13
CA ALA A 67 -20.68 21.96 9.93
C ALA A 67 -19.95 23.20 10.46
N GLU A 68 -19.19 23.04 11.56
CA GLU A 68 -18.43 24.11 12.21
C GLU A 68 -17.01 24.29 11.63
N ASN A 69 -16.46 23.28 10.97
CA ASN A 69 -15.12 23.34 10.37
C ASN A 69 -15.08 22.69 8.99
N ASN A 70 -15.02 23.52 7.95
CA ASN A 70 -14.97 23.12 6.54
C ASN A 70 -13.62 23.43 5.88
N THR A 71 -12.57 23.61 6.69
CA THR A 71 -11.26 23.98 6.17
C THR A 71 -10.52 22.77 5.58
N ARG A 72 -9.85 23.00 4.44
CA ARG A 72 -9.04 21.98 3.76
C ARG A 72 -7.69 21.81 4.46
N ASN A 73 -7.13 20.60 4.43
CA ASN A 73 -5.76 20.35 4.87
C ASN A 73 -4.75 21.23 4.07
N LYS A 74 -3.84 21.91 4.78
CA LYS A 74 -2.84 22.84 4.21
C LYS A 74 -1.41 22.29 4.21
N SER A 75 -1.22 21.01 4.55
CA SER A 75 0.08 20.36 4.51
C SER A 75 0.71 20.45 3.11
N LYS A 76 2.04 20.48 3.03
CA LYS A 76 2.72 20.65 1.74
C LYS A 76 2.94 19.28 1.11
N ARG A 77 2.62 19.15 -0.18
CA ARG A 77 2.84 17.91 -0.96
C ARG A 77 4.27 17.39 -0.89
N LYS A 78 5.26 18.28 -0.75
CA LYS A 78 6.67 17.90 -0.63
C LYS A 78 6.96 17.08 0.63
N ASP A 79 6.16 17.25 1.68
CA ASP A 79 6.31 16.56 2.96
C ASP A 79 5.74 15.13 2.89
N ILE A 80 4.89 14.83 1.88
CA ILE A 80 4.41 13.47 1.56
C ILE A 80 5.46 12.67 0.79
N ARG A 81 6.36 13.34 0.06
CA ARG A 81 7.30 12.67 -0.86
C ARG A 81 8.32 11.85 -0.08
N THR A 82 8.15 10.53 -0.09
CA THR A 82 9.11 9.58 0.47
C THR A 82 10.43 9.62 -0.29
N LYS A 83 11.54 9.87 0.41
CA LYS A 83 12.89 9.77 -0.18
C LYS A 83 13.50 8.36 -0.07
N GLY A 84 12.99 7.52 0.84
CA GLY A 84 13.42 6.13 1.02
C GLY A 84 12.43 5.13 0.41
N PHE A 85 12.73 4.65 -0.79
CA PHE A 85 12.00 3.55 -1.44
C PHE A 85 12.97 2.65 -2.21
N GLU A 86 12.58 1.39 -2.37
CA GLU A 86 13.27 0.46 -3.25
C GLU A 86 12.75 0.62 -4.68
N GLU A 87 13.67 0.61 -5.63
CA GLU A 87 13.39 0.64 -7.06
C GLU A 87 14.10 -0.52 -7.74
N THR A 88 13.33 -1.41 -8.36
CA THR A 88 13.84 -2.48 -9.23
C THR A 88 13.56 -2.12 -10.69
N LYS A 89 14.57 -2.19 -11.55
CA LYS A 89 14.41 -1.89 -12.98
C LYS A 89 13.63 -3.01 -13.68
N LEU A 90 12.70 -2.63 -14.55
CA LEU A 90 12.03 -3.51 -15.50
C LEU A 90 12.38 -3.08 -16.93
N LEU A 91 12.21 -4.00 -17.86
CA LEU A 91 12.37 -3.80 -19.28
C LEU A 91 11.05 -3.30 -19.90
N ASN A 92 11.14 -2.54 -20.99
CA ASN A 92 9.95 -2.06 -21.71
C ASN A 92 9.33 -3.17 -22.56
N PHE A 93 8.01 -3.18 -22.68
CA PHE A 93 7.30 -4.19 -23.49
C PHE A 93 7.47 -3.99 -24.99
N TYR A 94 7.75 -2.77 -25.44
CA TYR A 94 7.80 -2.42 -26.85
C TYR A 94 9.11 -1.72 -27.22
N ASN A 95 9.49 -1.85 -28.48
CA ASN A 95 10.42 -0.96 -29.17
C ASN A 95 9.87 -0.63 -30.56
N ILE A 96 10.69 -0.01 -31.42
CA ILE A 96 10.27 0.36 -32.79
C ILE A 96 9.87 -0.85 -33.67
N ALA A 97 10.31 -2.06 -33.32
CA ALA A 97 9.99 -3.28 -34.07
C ALA A 97 8.76 -4.03 -33.52
N GLY A 98 8.18 -3.58 -32.40
CA GLY A 98 7.00 -4.19 -31.77
C GLY A 98 7.28 -4.78 -30.38
N ILE A 99 6.49 -5.81 -30.02
CA ILE A 99 6.49 -6.42 -28.68
C ILE A 99 7.77 -7.23 -28.44
N ARG A 100 8.33 -7.09 -27.24
CA ARG A 100 9.52 -7.77 -26.77
C ARG A 100 9.15 -8.85 -25.74
N PHE A 101 8.70 -10.01 -26.21
CA PHE A 101 8.27 -11.11 -25.32
C PHE A 101 9.35 -11.58 -24.33
N GLN A 102 10.62 -11.55 -24.72
CA GLN A 102 11.74 -11.84 -23.81
C GLN A 102 11.83 -10.83 -22.65
N ASN A 103 11.48 -9.56 -22.90
CA ASN A 103 11.44 -8.53 -21.87
C ASN A 103 10.32 -8.82 -20.87
N ILE A 104 9.15 -9.25 -21.37
CA ILE A 104 8.01 -9.67 -20.54
C ILE A 104 8.44 -10.83 -19.64
N ALA A 105 8.99 -11.91 -20.20
CA ALA A 105 9.44 -13.06 -19.42
C ALA A 105 10.52 -12.69 -18.38
N SER A 106 11.42 -11.77 -18.72
CA SER A 106 12.44 -11.27 -17.77
C SER A 106 11.81 -10.45 -16.63
N ASN A 107 10.81 -9.62 -16.95
CA ASN A 107 10.07 -8.86 -15.95
C ASN A 107 9.28 -9.79 -15.02
N ASP A 108 8.62 -10.81 -15.57
CA ASP A 108 7.88 -11.82 -14.79
C ASP A 108 8.80 -12.54 -13.80
N ALA A 109 10.02 -12.88 -14.21
CA ALA A 109 11.01 -13.48 -13.33
C ALA A 109 11.44 -12.53 -12.19
N LEU A 110 11.64 -11.24 -12.48
CA LEU A 110 11.96 -10.22 -11.48
C LEU A 110 10.82 -9.98 -10.49
N ILE A 111 9.58 -9.88 -10.99
CA ILE A 111 8.37 -9.73 -10.18
C ILE A 111 8.22 -10.96 -9.29
N SER A 112 8.29 -12.16 -9.86
CA SER A 112 8.17 -13.43 -9.11
C SER A 112 9.22 -13.52 -8.00
N SER A 113 10.47 -13.13 -8.28
CA SER A 113 11.54 -13.06 -7.28
C SER A 113 11.19 -12.10 -6.13
N LYS A 114 10.71 -10.89 -6.42
CA LYS A 114 10.30 -9.91 -5.39
C LYS A 114 9.11 -10.42 -4.57
N LEU A 115 8.08 -10.97 -5.20
CA LEU A 115 6.91 -11.48 -4.48
C LEU A 115 7.29 -12.68 -3.61
N THR A 116 8.16 -13.56 -4.10
CA THR A 116 8.68 -14.71 -3.31
C THR A 116 9.46 -14.23 -2.08
N ALA A 117 10.31 -13.20 -2.24
CA ALA A 117 11.01 -12.59 -1.11
C ALA A 117 10.03 -12.06 -0.05
N MET A 118 8.98 -11.35 -0.47
CA MET A 118 7.92 -10.87 0.44
C MET A 118 7.27 -12.02 1.22
N LEU A 119 6.91 -13.11 0.54
CA LEU A 119 6.35 -14.31 1.19
C LEU A 119 7.32 -14.88 2.23
N SER A 120 8.61 -14.97 1.90
CA SER A 120 9.64 -15.47 2.83
C SER A 120 9.87 -14.57 4.04
N GLU A 121 9.60 -13.27 3.90
CA GLU A 121 9.65 -12.26 4.98
C GLU A 121 8.36 -12.22 5.83
N GLY A 122 7.45 -13.18 5.63
CA GLY A 122 6.22 -13.36 6.39
C GLY A 122 5.05 -12.49 5.91
N TRP A 123 5.15 -11.91 4.71
CA TRP A 123 4.02 -11.20 4.10
C TRP A 123 3.13 -12.15 3.32
N ASP A 124 1.82 -12.07 3.52
CA ASP A 124 0.83 -12.78 2.71
C ASP A 124 0.33 -11.88 1.58
N LEU A 125 0.36 -12.38 0.35
CA LEU A 125 -0.27 -11.69 -0.77
C LEU A 125 -1.80 -11.78 -0.63
N LEU A 126 -2.45 -10.63 -0.45
CA LEU A 126 -3.88 -10.55 -0.22
C LEU A 126 -4.66 -10.28 -1.51
N PHE A 127 -4.17 -9.35 -2.33
CA PHE A 127 -4.87 -8.90 -3.53
C PHE A 127 -3.89 -8.42 -4.60
N VAL A 128 -4.26 -8.62 -5.87
CA VAL A 128 -3.55 -8.08 -7.03
C VAL A 128 -4.55 -7.32 -7.88
N THR A 129 -4.20 -6.11 -8.29
CA THR A 129 -5.03 -5.30 -9.18
C THR A 129 -4.17 -4.60 -10.22
N SER A 130 -4.64 -4.58 -11.45
CA SER A 130 -3.97 -3.94 -12.57
C SER A 130 -4.87 -2.86 -13.16
N ALA A 131 -4.24 -1.79 -13.64
CA ALA A 131 -4.85 -0.69 -14.36
C ALA A 131 -3.99 -0.32 -15.56
N VAL A 132 -4.63 0.29 -16.56
CA VAL A 132 -3.97 0.81 -17.76
C VAL A 132 -4.38 2.26 -17.90
N GLU A 133 -3.39 3.11 -18.15
CA GLU A 133 -3.62 4.50 -18.59
C GLU A 133 -2.98 4.67 -19.97
N SER A 134 -3.74 5.21 -20.90
CA SER A 134 -3.30 5.59 -22.25
C SER A 134 -4.00 6.90 -22.61
N ASP A 135 -3.29 7.78 -23.30
CA ASP A 135 -3.83 9.06 -23.73
C ASP A 135 -4.66 8.83 -25.00
N ALA A 136 -5.97 8.57 -24.94
CA ALA A 136 -6.75 8.06 -26.09
C ALA A 136 -6.90 8.98 -27.35
N GLY A 137 -6.00 9.93 -27.61
CA GLY A 137 -5.93 10.74 -28.81
C GLY A 137 -5.49 9.98 -30.07
N VAL A 138 -5.81 10.55 -31.24
CA VAL A 138 -5.54 9.95 -32.57
C VAL A 138 -4.06 9.67 -32.84
N LYS A 139 -3.16 10.34 -32.12
CA LYS A 139 -1.69 10.19 -32.25
C LYS A 139 -1.07 9.49 -31.05
N ASP A 140 -1.87 8.83 -30.21
CA ASP A 140 -1.33 8.21 -29.00
C ASP A 140 -0.53 6.97 -29.31
N ASP A 141 0.68 7.00 -28.79
CA ASP A 141 1.64 5.93 -28.85
C ASP A 141 2.14 5.56 -27.45
N ASN A 142 1.61 6.21 -26.40
CA ASN A 142 2.08 6.07 -25.03
C ASN A 142 1.04 5.41 -24.12
N GLY A 143 1.52 4.51 -23.29
CA GLY A 143 0.70 3.95 -22.21
C GLY A 143 1.53 3.50 -21.04
N ILE A 144 0.86 3.32 -19.91
CA ILE A 144 1.42 2.70 -18.72
C ILE A 144 0.49 1.60 -18.23
N PHE A 145 1.07 0.44 -17.98
CA PHE A 145 0.46 -0.60 -17.16
C PHE A 145 0.92 -0.40 -15.71
N ILE A 146 -0.03 -0.42 -14.78
CA ILE A 146 0.26 -0.33 -13.36
C ILE A 146 -0.36 -1.56 -12.70
N THR A 147 0.45 -2.35 -12.00
CA THR A 147 -0.04 -3.45 -11.16
C THR A 147 0.34 -3.21 -9.71
N ARG A 148 -0.64 -3.33 -8.81
CA ARG A 148 -0.45 -3.23 -7.37
C ARG A 148 -0.65 -4.60 -6.73
N TYR A 149 0.37 -5.03 -6.02
CA TYR A 149 0.38 -6.22 -5.16
C TYR A 149 0.20 -5.74 -3.73
N ILE A 150 -0.90 -6.13 -3.11
CA ILE A 150 -1.26 -5.74 -1.75
C ILE A 150 -0.98 -6.90 -0.83
N PHE A 151 -0.07 -6.68 0.10
CA PHE A 151 0.36 -7.66 1.09
C PHE A 151 -0.14 -7.29 2.48
N LYS A 152 -0.36 -8.30 3.31
CA LYS A 152 -0.58 -8.14 4.75
C LYS A 152 0.45 -8.95 5.53
N ARG A 153 0.80 -8.50 6.74
CA ARG A 153 1.62 -9.29 7.68
C ARG A 153 1.10 -9.09 9.09
N ARG A 154 1.12 -10.16 9.90
CA ARG A 154 0.69 -10.08 11.29
C ARG A 154 1.69 -9.23 12.09
N LEU A 155 1.18 -8.29 12.87
CA LEU A 155 1.97 -7.55 13.85
C LEU A 155 2.11 -8.42 15.10
N ASN A 156 3.35 -8.76 15.45
CA ASN A 156 3.66 -9.49 16.68
C ASN A 156 3.39 -8.61 17.91
#